data_AF-A0A2H6K8H4-F1
#
_entry.id   AF-A0A2H6K8H4-F1
#
_cell.length_a   1.000
_cell.length_b   1.000
_cell.length_c   1.000
_cell.angle_alpha   90.00
_cell.angle_beta   90.00
_cell.angle_gamma   90.00
#
_symmetry.space_group_name_H-M   'P 1'
#
loop_
_entity.id
_entity.type
_entity.pdbx_description
1 polymer ?
#
loop_
_entity_poly.entity_id
_entity_poly.type
_entity_poly.pdbx_seq_one_letter_code
_entity_poly.pdbx_strand_id
1 'polypeptide(L)'
;MSTDDIEKLVFDLQGAFAAASSDARAVAPCAAILDNLKGRLTQYQLSGASGNVRFLSLAREAYEIGALLSLQLGDVGSFDCYYSLLHPYYFDYTEVVQRSQRTDVILGLRMLHLLTENRIGDFYMLLELLPADIRASPNIEYVVDLERSMMEGKLTRLIDVRQTAPSPYYWSLADKLADTARSKIAAAMEVAYPSLGLAAAAEMLKLRDVSELASFINYYNQSRMAADSRAAQWRIEGDRVRFIFEAPMRGSVPSKEMLAYSLGYIDELEKIV
;
A
#
# COMPACT_ATOMS: atom_id res chain seq x y z
N MET A 1 -9.12 32.33 21.76
CA MET A 1 -9.56 30.98 22.17
C MET A 1 -8.32 30.23 22.62
N SER A 2 -8.31 29.72 23.86
CA SER A 2 -7.07 29.30 24.52
C SER A 2 -6.51 28.02 23.91
N THR A 3 -5.18 27.95 23.78
CA THR A 3 -4.44 26.71 23.50
C THR A 3 -4.77 25.62 24.52
N ASP A 4 -5.16 25.98 25.74
CA ASP A 4 -5.52 25.05 26.82
C ASP A 4 -6.76 24.21 26.50
N ASP A 5 -7.70 24.74 25.71
CA ASP A 5 -8.88 23.97 25.30
C ASP A 5 -8.54 22.91 24.25
N ILE A 6 -7.51 23.16 23.44
CA ILE A 6 -6.99 22.23 22.44
C ILE A 6 -6.17 21.16 23.13
N GLU A 7 -5.36 21.53 24.13
CA GLU A 7 -4.61 20.58 24.96
C GLU A 7 -5.53 19.60 25.69
N LYS A 8 -6.63 20.07 26.28
CA LYS A 8 -7.63 19.21 26.91
C LYS A 8 -8.26 18.23 25.92
N LEU A 9 -8.63 18.71 24.73
CA LEU A 9 -9.20 17.86 23.69
C LEU A 9 -8.20 16.83 23.16
N VAL A 10 -6.92 17.19 23.02
CA VAL A 10 -5.87 16.24 22.62
C VAL A 10 -5.61 15.22 23.73
N PHE A 11 -5.65 15.61 25.00
CA PHE A 11 -5.54 14.69 26.14
C PHE A 11 -6.73 13.71 26.20
N ASP A 12 -7.95 14.21 26.01
CA ASP A 12 -9.15 13.37 25.91
C ASP A 12 -9.06 12.41 24.72
N LEU A 13 -8.49 12.85 23.61
CA LEU A 13 -8.25 12.04 22.41
C LEU A 13 -7.17 10.98 22.66
N GLN A 14 -6.09 11.30 23.36
CA GLN A 14 -5.07 10.32 23.77
C GLN A 14 -5.66 9.26 24.71
N GLY A 15 -6.52 9.66 25.66
CA GLY A 15 -7.24 8.75 26.54
C GLY A 15 -8.21 7.85 25.77
N ALA A 16 -8.97 8.42 24.83
CA ALA A 16 -9.88 7.68 23.97
C ALA A 16 -9.14 6.76 22.98
N PHE A 17 -7.94 7.14 22.51
CA PHE A 17 -7.10 6.31 21.66
C PHE A 17 -6.49 5.12 22.40
N ALA A 18 -6.06 5.31 23.66
CA ALA A 18 -5.62 4.21 24.52
C ALA A 18 -6.76 3.20 24.76
N ALA A 19 -8.00 3.70 24.93
CA ALA A 19 -9.19 2.86 25.00
C ALA A 19 -9.55 2.21 23.65
N ALA A 20 -9.39 2.90 22.53
CA ALA A 20 -9.66 2.39 21.18
C ALA A 20 -8.66 1.32 20.73
N SER A 21 -7.42 1.34 21.24
CA SER A 21 -6.48 0.23 21.07
C SER A 21 -6.96 -1.07 21.73
N SER A 22 -7.95 -1.00 22.63
CA SER A 22 -8.52 -2.14 23.35
C SER A 22 -9.94 -2.52 22.87
N ASP A 23 -10.74 -1.55 22.38
CA ASP A 23 -12.12 -1.77 21.94
C ASP A 23 -12.46 -1.08 20.60
N ALA A 24 -12.83 -1.88 19.59
CA ALA A 24 -13.27 -1.42 18.27
C ALA A 24 -14.57 -0.56 18.29
N ARG A 25 -15.30 -0.53 19.41
CA ARG A 25 -16.53 0.28 19.59
C ARG A 25 -16.26 1.71 20.07
N ALA A 26 -15.05 2.00 20.58
CA ALA A 26 -14.66 3.34 21.03
C ALA A 26 -14.17 4.26 19.87
N VAL A 27 -14.18 3.75 18.63
CA VAL A 27 -13.72 4.52 17.47
C VAL A 27 -14.73 5.59 17.04
N ALA A 28 -16.03 5.34 17.23
CA ALA A 28 -17.09 6.31 16.90
C ALA A 28 -17.02 7.63 17.72
N PRO A 29 -16.85 7.60 19.06
CA PRO A 29 -16.64 8.83 19.82
C PRO A 29 -15.29 9.51 19.49
N CYS A 30 -14.25 8.74 19.15
CA CYS A 30 -12.98 9.32 18.69
C CYS A 30 -13.14 10.11 17.39
N ALA A 31 -13.94 9.61 16.44
CA ALA A 31 -14.23 10.32 15.20
C ALA A 31 -15.00 11.64 15.44
N ALA A 32 -15.98 11.65 16.34
CA ALA A 32 -16.71 12.86 16.71
C ALA A 32 -15.81 13.91 17.38
N ILE A 33 -14.89 13.48 18.26
CA ILE A 33 -13.90 14.34 18.88
C ILE A 33 -12.92 14.89 17.83
N LEU A 34 -12.48 14.04 16.89
CA LEU A 34 -11.61 14.45 15.77
C LEU A 34 -12.27 15.50 14.88
N ASP A 35 -13.57 15.36 14.56
CA ASP A 35 -14.26 16.34 13.71
C ASP A 35 -14.45 17.68 14.41
N ASN A 36 -14.74 17.68 15.71
CA ASN A 36 -14.74 18.91 16.51
C ASN A 36 -13.34 19.55 16.52
N LEU A 37 -12.30 18.73 16.71
CA LEU A 37 -10.92 19.17 16.75
C LEU A 37 -10.47 19.74 15.39
N LYS A 38 -10.81 19.11 14.26
CA LYS A 38 -10.57 19.66 12.90
C LYS A 38 -11.23 21.03 12.72
N GLY A 39 -12.48 21.19 13.18
CA GLY A 39 -13.17 22.48 13.14
C GLY A 39 -12.43 23.57 13.92
N ARG A 40 -11.89 23.23 15.09
CA ARG A 40 -11.13 24.18 15.92
C ARG A 40 -9.72 24.45 15.38
N LEU A 41 -9.04 23.44 14.82
CA LEU A 41 -7.72 23.60 14.19
C LEU A 41 -7.79 24.52 12.97
N THR A 42 -8.79 24.32 12.11
CA THR A 42 -8.98 25.18 10.92
C THR A 42 -9.27 26.63 11.29
N GLN A 43 -10.13 26.87 12.29
CA GLN A 43 -10.40 28.21 12.82
C GLN A 43 -9.14 28.89 13.38
N TYR A 44 -8.30 28.14 14.10
CA TYR A 44 -7.07 28.66 14.67
C TYR A 44 -6.01 28.96 13.60
N GLN A 45 -5.91 28.11 12.58
CA GLN A 45 -4.98 28.30 11.46
C GLN A 45 -5.37 29.49 10.59
N LEU A 46 -6.68 29.73 10.41
CA LEU A 46 -7.21 30.94 9.75
C LEU A 46 -6.98 32.22 10.59
N SER A 47 -6.87 32.10 11.91
CA SER A 47 -6.65 33.23 12.82
C SER A 47 -5.20 33.74 12.85
N GLY A 48 -4.31 33.21 12.00
CA GLY A 48 -2.95 33.72 11.80
C GLY A 48 -1.94 33.32 12.89
N ALA A 49 -2.30 32.39 13.79
CA ALA A 49 -1.41 31.89 14.86
C ALA A 49 -0.51 30.73 14.39
N SER A 50 -0.05 30.77 13.13
CA SER A 50 0.77 29.73 12.48
C SER A 50 2.18 29.57 13.06
N GLY A 51 2.62 30.46 13.95
CA GLY A 51 3.95 30.44 14.57
C GLY A 51 4.02 29.81 15.97
N ASN A 52 2.88 29.40 16.57
CA ASN A 52 2.91 28.82 17.91
C ASN A 52 3.40 27.36 17.88
N VAL A 53 4.65 27.15 18.29
CA VAL A 53 5.29 25.81 18.36
C VAL A 53 4.42 24.78 19.09
N ARG A 54 3.79 25.20 20.20
CA ARG A 54 2.88 24.33 20.98
C ARG A 54 1.63 23.92 20.22
N PHE A 55 1.06 24.83 19.42
CA PHE A 55 -0.10 24.49 18.60
C PHE A 55 0.29 23.52 17.49
N LEU A 56 1.44 23.73 16.85
CA LEU A 56 1.94 22.84 15.80
C LEU A 56 2.22 21.43 16.32
N SER A 57 2.78 21.29 17.53
CA SER A 57 2.99 19.96 18.15
C SER A 57 1.66 19.25 18.46
N LEU A 58 0.67 19.98 18.99
CA LEU A 58 -0.65 19.43 19.29
C LEU A 58 -1.43 19.04 18.02
N ALA A 59 -1.40 19.90 16.99
CA ALA A 59 -2.02 19.63 15.71
C ALA A 59 -1.42 18.37 15.08
N ARG A 60 -0.09 18.25 15.09
CA ARG A 60 0.59 17.03 14.63
C ARG A 60 0.11 15.81 15.38
N GLU A 61 0.11 15.82 16.72
CA GLU A 61 -0.34 14.67 17.51
C GLU A 61 -1.78 14.26 17.20
N ALA A 62 -2.67 15.24 17.04
CA ALA A 62 -4.06 14.97 16.67
C ALA A 62 -4.18 14.31 15.28
N TYR A 63 -3.43 14.81 14.29
CA TYR A 63 -3.42 14.22 12.95
C TYR A 63 -2.75 12.84 12.92
N GLU A 64 -1.69 12.61 13.71
CA GLU A 64 -1.03 11.31 13.87
C GLU A 64 -2.02 10.27 14.40
N ILE A 65 -2.79 10.63 15.43
CA ILE A 65 -3.79 9.73 16.00
C ILE A 65 -4.96 9.52 15.03
N GLY A 66 -5.38 10.57 14.32
CA GLY A 66 -6.39 10.48 13.26
C GLY A 66 -6.00 9.48 12.17
N ALA A 67 -4.75 9.52 11.70
CA ALA A 67 -4.22 8.59 10.70
C ALA A 67 -4.24 7.14 11.21
N LEU A 68 -3.79 6.89 12.44
CA LEU A 68 -3.77 5.54 13.02
C LEU A 68 -5.18 4.98 13.24
N LEU A 69 -6.13 5.82 13.66
CA LEU A 69 -7.53 5.43 13.80
C LEU A 69 -8.16 5.08 12.44
N SER A 70 -7.95 5.88 11.41
CA SER A 70 -8.44 5.57 10.05
C SER A 70 -7.96 4.21 9.56
N LEU A 71 -6.74 3.83 9.93
CA LEU A 71 -6.20 2.52 9.59
C LEU A 71 -6.86 1.36 10.34
N GLN A 72 -7.21 1.56 11.62
CA GLN A 72 -7.98 0.59 12.40
C GLN A 72 -9.40 0.42 11.86
N LEU A 73 -9.99 1.50 11.32
CA LEU A 73 -11.26 1.49 10.59
C LEU A 73 -11.16 0.84 9.20
N GLY A 74 -9.96 0.62 8.68
CA GLY A 74 -9.72 0.12 7.34
C GLY A 74 -9.96 1.15 6.22
N ASP A 75 -10.14 2.42 6.57
CA ASP A 75 -10.33 3.52 5.62
C ASP A 75 -8.98 4.10 5.18
N VAL A 76 -8.50 3.59 4.05
CA VAL A 76 -7.23 3.98 3.44
C VAL A 76 -7.29 5.39 2.82
N GLY A 77 -8.46 5.82 2.32
CA GLY A 77 -8.60 7.15 1.73
C GLY A 77 -8.46 8.25 2.77
N SER A 78 -9.06 8.05 3.95
CA SER A 78 -8.87 8.98 5.07
C SER A 78 -7.42 9.00 5.56
N PHE A 79 -6.74 7.85 5.61
CA PHE A 79 -5.32 7.78 5.97
C PHE A 79 -4.46 8.65 5.06
N ASP A 80 -4.68 8.60 3.75
CA ASP A 80 -3.95 9.40 2.76
C ASP A 80 -4.19 10.91 2.91
N CYS A 81 -5.43 11.30 3.22
CA CYS A 81 -5.76 12.68 3.55
C CYS A 81 -4.99 13.15 4.79
N TYR A 82 -5.00 12.36 5.87
CA TYR A 82 -4.25 12.72 7.09
C TYR A 82 -2.75 12.75 6.87
N TYR A 83 -2.20 11.81 6.08
CA TYR A 83 -0.79 11.83 5.72
C TYR A 83 -0.43 13.10 4.94
N SER A 84 -1.27 13.53 4.00
CA SER A 84 -1.06 14.77 3.24
C SER A 84 -1.05 16.00 4.14
N LEU A 85 -1.90 16.02 5.18
CA LEU A 85 -1.90 17.06 6.21
C LEU A 85 -0.66 17.00 7.11
N LEU A 86 -0.15 15.80 7.40
CA LEU A 86 1.04 15.57 8.22
C LEU A 86 2.35 15.85 7.47
N HIS A 87 2.36 15.76 6.14
CA HIS A 87 3.57 15.85 5.33
C HIS A 87 4.40 17.12 5.61
N PRO A 88 3.82 18.35 5.65
CA PRO A 88 4.59 19.56 5.99
C PRO A 88 5.17 19.51 7.42
N TYR A 89 4.49 18.85 8.36
CA TYR A 89 4.97 18.71 9.74
C TYR A 89 6.20 17.80 9.87
N TYR A 90 6.41 16.90 8.90
CA TYR A 90 7.55 15.98 8.91
C TYR A 90 8.76 16.48 8.13
N PHE A 91 8.57 17.36 7.14
CA PHE A 91 9.66 17.87 6.29
C PHE A 91 9.96 19.35 6.53
N ASP A 92 8.95 20.22 6.51
CA ASP A 92 9.13 21.68 6.57
C ASP A 92 9.31 22.19 8.02
N TYR A 93 8.53 21.65 8.97
CA TYR A 93 8.56 22.11 10.37
C TYR A 93 9.60 21.39 11.25
N THR A 94 10.56 20.69 10.65
CA THR A 94 11.56 19.88 11.38
C THR A 94 12.45 20.69 12.32
N GLU A 95 12.68 21.97 12.03
CA GLU A 95 13.45 22.90 12.88
C GLU A 95 12.64 23.42 14.07
N VAL A 96 11.30 23.40 13.97
CA VAL A 96 10.39 24.03 14.94
C VAL A 96 9.77 23.01 15.88
N VAL A 97 9.49 21.80 15.39
CA VAL A 97 8.76 20.77 16.15
C VAL A 97 9.65 19.53 16.37
N GLN A 98 9.83 19.13 17.62
CA GLN A 98 10.59 17.93 17.98
C GLN A 98 9.93 16.66 17.42
N ARG A 99 10.71 15.79 16.77
CA ARG A 99 10.22 14.55 16.15
C ARG A 99 9.49 13.65 17.15
N SER A 100 8.33 13.11 16.75
CA SER A 100 7.52 12.17 17.54
C SER A 100 8.02 10.74 17.30
N GLN A 101 7.92 9.87 18.31
CA GLN A 101 8.23 8.44 18.14
C GLN A 101 7.26 7.73 17.18
N ARG A 102 6.07 8.32 16.93
CA ARG A 102 5.07 7.79 16.01
C ARG A 102 5.35 8.14 14.55
N THR A 103 6.22 9.11 14.30
CA THR A 103 6.57 9.55 12.94
C THR A 103 7.12 8.39 12.11
N ASP A 104 8.03 7.59 12.67
CA ASP A 104 8.63 6.42 12.00
C ASP A 104 7.58 5.36 11.65
N VAL A 105 6.61 5.15 12.55
CA VAL A 105 5.52 4.19 12.34
C VAL A 105 4.61 4.67 11.19
N ILE A 106 4.22 5.94 11.17
CA ILE A 106 3.33 6.49 10.15
C ILE A 106 4.02 6.55 8.78
N LEU A 107 5.32 6.88 8.74
CA LEU A 107 6.11 6.85 7.51
C LEU A 107 6.24 5.42 6.98
N GLY A 108 6.52 4.44 7.83
CA GLY A 108 6.53 3.03 7.45
C GLY A 108 5.16 2.55 6.95
N LEU A 109 4.07 2.96 7.58
CA LEU A 109 2.71 2.66 7.13
C LEU A 109 2.40 3.27 5.76
N ARG A 110 2.82 4.53 5.54
CA ARG A 110 2.68 5.18 4.22
C ARG A 110 3.48 4.46 3.15
N MET A 111 4.73 4.07 3.46
CA MET A 111 5.56 3.29 2.56
C MET A 111 4.93 1.93 2.22
N LEU A 112 4.38 1.23 3.23
CA LEU A 112 3.66 -0.02 2.99
C LEU A 112 2.43 0.21 2.11
N HIS A 113 1.71 1.31 2.32
CA HIS A 113 0.57 1.65 1.49
C HIS A 113 0.96 1.85 0.01
N LEU A 114 2.03 2.60 -0.26
CA LEU A 114 2.56 2.78 -1.62
C LEU A 114 2.95 1.44 -2.27
N LEU A 115 3.48 0.50 -1.48
CA LEU A 115 3.79 -0.85 -1.95
C LEU A 115 2.52 -1.62 -2.34
N THR A 116 1.44 -1.52 -1.55
CA THR A 116 0.14 -2.15 -1.88
C THR A 116 -0.48 -1.60 -3.15
N GLU A 117 -0.30 -0.30 -3.44
CA GLU A 117 -0.77 0.33 -4.68
C GLU A 117 0.15 0.10 -5.88
N ASN A 118 1.27 -0.62 -5.69
CA ASN A 118 2.29 -0.84 -6.71
C ASN A 118 2.89 0.49 -7.25
N ARG A 119 2.93 1.54 -6.44
CA ARG A 119 3.52 2.86 -6.74
C ARG A 119 4.97 2.94 -6.28
N ILE A 120 5.81 2.13 -6.92
CA ILE A 120 7.23 1.94 -6.53
C ILE A 120 8.05 3.23 -6.70
N GLY A 121 7.72 4.07 -7.69
CA GLY A 121 8.40 5.35 -7.91
C GLY A 121 8.26 6.31 -6.72
N ASP A 122 7.03 6.47 -6.22
CA ASP A 122 6.75 7.32 -5.06
C ASP A 122 7.36 6.75 -3.77
N PHE A 123 7.46 5.42 -3.68
CA PHE A 123 8.15 4.76 -2.58
C PHE A 123 9.62 5.14 -2.52
N TYR A 124 10.35 5.06 -3.65
CA TYR A 124 11.77 5.44 -3.66
C TYR A 124 11.98 6.94 -3.49
N MET A 125 11.09 7.78 -4.03
CA MET A 125 11.12 9.22 -3.79
C MET A 125 10.97 9.54 -2.30
N LEU A 126 10.03 8.89 -1.62
CA LEU A 126 9.86 9.06 -0.18
C LEU A 126 11.10 8.57 0.58
N LEU A 127 11.66 7.42 0.20
CA LEU A 127 12.86 6.86 0.83
C LEU A 127 14.09 7.76 0.70
N GLU A 128 14.24 8.43 -0.45
CA GLU A 128 15.32 9.40 -0.69
C GLU A 128 15.15 10.66 0.18
N LEU A 129 13.91 11.14 0.34
CA LEU A 129 13.59 12.30 1.16
C LEU A 129 13.85 12.07 2.66
N LEU A 130 13.81 10.81 3.12
CA LEU A 130 14.01 10.48 4.52
C LEU A 130 15.48 10.62 4.97
N PRO A 131 15.75 11.29 6.12
CA PRO A 131 17.08 11.37 6.70
C PRO A 131 17.58 9.99 7.17
N ALA A 132 18.89 9.80 7.21
CA ALA A 132 19.54 8.52 7.50
C ALA A 132 19.12 7.91 8.85
N ASP A 133 18.91 8.75 9.88
CA ASP A 133 18.51 8.29 11.22
C ASP A 133 17.15 7.57 11.20
N ILE A 134 16.19 8.09 10.44
CA ILE A 134 14.83 7.55 10.35
C ILE A 134 14.84 6.29 9.47
N ARG A 135 15.69 6.25 8.45
CA ARG A 135 15.87 5.08 7.58
C ARG A 135 16.38 3.85 8.34
N ALA A 136 17.17 4.06 9.39
CA ALA A 136 17.66 3.00 10.26
C ALA A 136 16.60 2.49 11.27
N SER A 137 15.39 3.06 11.27
CA SER A 137 14.32 2.57 12.15
C SER A 137 13.85 1.17 11.71
N PRO A 138 13.52 0.28 12.66
CA PRO A 138 13.14 -1.10 12.36
C PRO A 138 11.85 -1.18 11.54
N ASN A 139 10.97 -0.17 11.63
CA ASN A 139 9.73 -0.11 10.86
C ASN A 139 9.99 0.12 9.37
N ILE A 140 10.95 0.98 9.04
CA ILE A 140 11.26 1.31 7.64
C ILE A 140 12.12 0.20 7.02
N GLU A 141 13.10 -0.31 7.77
CA GLU A 141 13.90 -1.47 7.33
C GLU A 141 12.99 -2.65 6.98
N TYR A 142 11.99 -2.92 7.82
CA TYR A 142 10.99 -3.95 7.54
C TYR A 142 10.30 -3.74 6.18
N VAL A 143 9.79 -2.54 5.90
CA VAL A 143 9.09 -2.28 4.62
C VAL A 143 10.06 -2.35 3.43
N VAL A 144 11.31 -1.94 3.59
CA VAL A 144 12.35 -2.07 2.56
C VAL A 144 12.65 -3.55 2.26
N ASP A 145 12.70 -4.41 3.28
CA ASP A 145 12.90 -5.84 3.09
C ASP A 145 11.70 -6.53 2.41
N LEU A 146 10.48 -6.03 2.66
CA LEU A 146 9.28 -6.45 1.92
C LEU A 146 9.36 -6.04 0.45
N GLU A 147 9.74 -4.80 0.19
CA GLU A 147 9.93 -4.30 -1.18
C GLU A 147 10.98 -5.14 -1.91
N ARG A 148 12.14 -5.38 -1.29
CA ARG A 148 13.18 -6.25 -1.87
C ARG A 148 12.66 -7.65 -2.16
N SER A 149 11.89 -8.24 -1.25
CA SER A 149 11.30 -9.58 -1.45
C SER A 149 10.29 -9.58 -2.62
N MET A 150 9.57 -8.49 -2.82
CA MET A 150 8.65 -8.29 -3.95
C MET A 150 9.41 -8.15 -5.27
N MET A 151 10.53 -7.42 -5.27
CA MET A 151 11.39 -7.22 -6.44
C MET A 151 12.13 -8.52 -6.83
N GLU A 152 12.62 -9.28 -5.85
CA GLU A 152 13.23 -10.60 -6.06
C GLU A 152 12.23 -11.69 -6.46
N GLY A 153 10.92 -11.41 -6.38
CA GLY A 153 9.87 -12.38 -6.67
C GLY A 153 9.68 -13.47 -5.60
N LYS A 154 10.24 -13.28 -4.40
CA LYS A 154 10.07 -14.19 -3.24
C LYS A 154 8.73 -13.94 -2.54
N LEU A 155 7.64 -14.07 -3.29
CA LEU A 155 6.27 -13.75 -2.86
C LEU A 155 5.79 -14.68 -1.72
N THR A 156 6.37 -15.86 -1.57
CA THR A 156 6.11 -16.79 -0.47
C THR A 156 6.39 -16.16 0.90
N ARG A 157 7.40 -15.29 1.00
CA ARG A 157 7.70 -14.53 2.23
C ARG A 157 6.66 -13.44 2.47
N LEU A 158 6.11 -12.84 1.41
CA LEU A 158 5.09 -11.80 1.50
C LEU A 158 3.79 -12.28 2.14
N ILE A 159 3.48 -13.57 2.02
CA ILE A 159 2.31 -14.17 2.66
C ILE A 159 2.51 -14.32 4.18
N ASP A 160 3.75 -14.49 4.65
CA ASP A 160 4.08 -14.65 6.08
C ASP A 160 4.28 -13.30 6.81
N VAL A 161 4.19 -12.19 6.07
CA VAL A 161 4.46 -10.82 6.54
C VAL A 161 3.61 -10.47 7.74
N ARG A 162 2.37 -10.97 7.79
CA ARG A 162 1.47 -10.79 8.94
C ARG A 162 2.10 -11.23 10.27
N GLN A 163 2.94 -12.27 10.26
CA GLN A 163 3.57 -12.82 11.46
C GLN A 163 4.82 -12.04 11.90
N THR A 164 5.42 -11.26 11.00
CA THR A 164 6.68 -10.52 11.22
C THR A 164 6.46 -9.02 11.42
N ALA A 165 5.22 -8.55 11.29
CA ALA A 165 4.89 -7.13 11.38
C ALA A 165 5.23 -6.54 12.76
N PRO A 166 6.00 -5.43 12.82
CA PRO A 166 6.46 -4.84 14.07
C PRO A 166 5.36 -4.13 14.86
N SER A 167 4.25 -3.73 14.21
CA SER A 167 3.11 -3.12 14.90
C SER A 167 1.75 -3.64 14.42
N PRO A 168 0.72 -3.65 15.28
CA PRO A 168 -0.62 -4.13 14.93
C PRO A 168 -1.28 -3.33 13.80
N TYR A 169 -0.90 -2.07 13.64
CA TYR A 169 -1.41 -1.18 12.59
C TYR A 169 -1.07 -1.67 11.19
N TYR A 170 0.04 -2.41 11.02
CA TYR A 170 0.44 -2.95 9.72
C TYR A 170 -0.46 -4.10 9.25
N TRP A 171 -1.24 -4.74 10.12
CA TRP A 171 -1.99 -5.95 9.75
C TRP A 171 -3.01 -5.72 8.64
N SER A 172 -3.75 -4.60 8.67
CA SER A 172 -4.77 -4.32 7.65
C SER A 172 -4.17 -4.10 6.26
N LEU A 173 -2.98 -3.49 6.18
CA LEU A 173 -2.26 -3.30 4.92
C LEU A 173 -1.49 -4.55 4.50
N ALA A 174 -0.94 -5.30 5.46
CA ALA A 174 -0.25 -6.55 5.21
C ALA A 174 -1.19 -7.61 4.62
N ASP A 175 -2.45 -7.68 5.09
CA ASP A 175 -3.46 -8.58 4.52
C ASP A 175 -3.74 -8.20 3.05
N LYS A 176 -3.90 -6.91 2.73
CA LYS A 176 -4.05 -6.43 1.34
C LYS A 176 -2.82 -6.74 0.48
N LEU A 177 -1.62 -6.59 1.03
CA LEU A 177 -0.38 -6.93 0.34
C LEU A 177 -0.29 -8.43 0.05
N ALA A 178 -0.69 -9.27 1.01
CA ALA A 178 -0.71 -10.72 0.85
C ALA A 178 -1.67 -11.14 -0.26
N ASP A 179 -2.85 -10.53 -0.36
CA ASP A 179 -3.81 -10.79 -1.44
C ASP A 179 -3.27 -10.35 -2.81
N THR A 180 -2.59 -9.20 -2.86
CA THR A 180 -1.90 -8.73 -4.07
C THR A 180 -0.77 -9.68 -4.47
N ALA A 181 0.00 -10.18 -3.50
CA ALA A 181 1.06 -11.16 -3.74
C ALA A 181 0.51 -12.48 -4.27
N ARG A 182 -0.58 -13.01 -3.69
CA ARG A 182 -1.28 -14.21 -4.20
C ARG A 182 -1.76 -14.01 -5.63
N SER A 183 -2.29 -12.84 -5.95
CA SER A 183 -2.72 -12.49 -7.31
C SER A 183 -1.56 -12.45 -8.30
N LYS A 184 -0.39 -11.94 -7.89
CA LYS A 184 0.84 -11.95 -8.71
C LYS A 184 1.39 -13.37 -8.89
N ILE A 185 1.35 -14.22 -7.85
CA ILE A 185 1.72 -15.64 -7.96
C ILE A 185 0.80 -16.34 -8.98
N ALA A 186 -0.52 -16.13 -8.87
CA ALA A 186 -1.50 -16.68 -9.79
C ALA A 186 -1.21 -16.25 -11.24
N ALA A 187 -0.95 -14.95 -11.48
CA ALA A 187 -0.58 -14.44 -12.79
C ALA A 187 0.70 -15.12 -13.36
N ALA A 188 1.70 -15.36 -12.52
CA ALA A 188 2.92 -16.04 -12.92
C ALA A 188 2.69 -17.52 -13.23
N MET A 189 1.81 -18.20 -12.47
CA MET A 189 1.44 -19.59 -12.68
C MET A 189 0.76 -19.81 -14.04
N GLU A 190 -0.11 -18.88 -14.44
CA GLU A 190 -0.75 -18.90 -15.77
C GLU A 190 0.31 -18.95 -16.89
N VAL A 191 1.31 -18.07 -16.82
CA VAL A 191 2.34 -17.96 -17.87
C VAL A 191 3.32 -19.14 -17.85
N ALA A 192 3.67 -19.63 -16.66
CA ALA A 192 4.69 -20.66 -16.50
C ALA A 192 4.20 -22.07 -16.85
N TYR A 193 2.93 -22.39 -16.57
CA TYR A 193 2.42 -23.76 -16.66
C TYR A 193 1.13 -23.84 -17.49
N PRO A 194 1.01 -24.83 -18.41
CA PRO A 194 -0.27 -25.13 -19.07
C PRO A 194 -1.29 -25.80 -18.14
N SER A 195 -0.80 -26.59 -17.17
CA SER A 195 -1.63 -27.22 -16.15
C SER A 195 -0.80 -27.52 -14.90
N LEU A 196 -1.44 -27.46 -13.73
CA LEU A 196 -0.81 -27.69 -12.42
C LEU A 196 -1.65 -28.65 -11.57
N GLY A 197 -1.03 -29.48 -10.74
CA GLY A 197 -1.77 -30.32 -9.78
C GLY A 197 -2.36 -29.48 -8.65
N LEU A 198 -3.49 -29.88 -8.06
CA LEU A 198 -4.15 -29.14 -6.98
C LEU A 198 -3.25 -28.97 -5.75
N ALA A 199 -2.51 -30.01 -5.36
CA ALA A 199 -1.60 -29.97 -4.22
C ALA A 199 -0.45 -28.97 -4.42
N ALA A 200 0.17 -28.97 -5.60
CA ALA A 200 1.25 -28.03 -5.93
C ALA A 200 0.74 -26.58 -6.01
N ALA A 201 -0.47 -26.38 -6.53
CA ALA A 201 -1.11 -25.06 -6.56
C ALA A 201 -1.39 -24.52 -5.15
N ALA A 202 -1.90 -25.38 -4.26
CA ALA A 202 -2.17 -25.02 -2.87
C ALA A 202 -0.89 -24.67 -2.11
N GLU A 203 0.20 -25.44 -2.31
CA GLU A 203 1.49 -25.18 -1.68
C GLU A 203 2.09 -23.84 -2.16
N MET A 204 2.06 -23.56 -3.47
CA MET A 204 2.58 -22.31 -4.04
C MET A 204 1.82 -21.07 -3.53
N LEU A 205 0.49 -21.18 -3.38
CA LEU A 205 -0.36 -20.10 -2.86
C LEU A 205 -0.43 -20.08 -1.32
N LYS A 206 0.22 -21.03 -0.65
CA LYS A 206 0.17 -21.25 0.81
C LYS A 206 -1.26 -21.31 1.36
N LEU A 207 -2.15 -21.99 0.65
CA LEU A 207 -3.51 -22.25 1.10
C LEU A 207 -3.54 -23.52 1.94
N ARG A 208 -4.42 -23.58 2.94
CA ARG A 208 -4.48 -24.72 3.87
C ARG A 208 -5.33 -25.85 3.30
N ASP A 209 -6.37 -25.51 2.55
CA ASP A 209 -7.34 -26.46 2.03
C ASP A 209 -7.60 -26.34 0.52
N VAL A 210 -7.99 -27.47 -0.08
CA VAL A 210 -8.43 -27.54 -1.50
C VAL A 210 -9.72 -26.75 -1.72
N SER A 211 -10.56 -26.61 -0.69
CA SER A 211 -11.78 -25.79 -0.74
C SER A 211 -11.48 -24.28 -0.77
N GLU A 212 -10.44 -23.84 -0.05
CA GLU A 212 -9.93 -22.46 -0.12
C GLU A 212 -9.39 -22.16 -1.52
N LEU A 213 -8.68 -23.12 -2.12
CA LEU A 213 -8.18 -23.01 -3.50
C LEU A 213 -9.33 -22.85 -4.50
N ALA A 214 -10.40 -23.64 -4.40
CA ALA A 214 -11.56 -23.50 -5.28
C ALA A 214 -12.27 -22.14 -5.11
N SER A 215 -12.36 -21.65 -3.88
CA SER A 215 -12.96 -20.34 -3.56
C SER A 215 -12.10 -19.20 -4.10
N PHE A 216 -10.78 -19.30 -3.95
CA PHE A 216 -9.82 -18.35 -4.51
C PHE A 216 -9.87 -18.33 -6.03
N ILE A 217 -9.94 -19.50 -6.69
CA ILE A 217 -10.07 -19.61 -8.15
C ILE A 217 -11.33 -18.90 -8.64
N ASN A 218 -12.47 -19.10 -7.97
CA ASN A 218 -13.71 -18.42 -8.34
C ASN A 218 -13.61 -16.91 -8.17
N TYR A 219 -13.08 -16.43 -7.03
CA TYR A 219 -12.85 -15.01 -6.79
C TYR A 219 -11.88 -14.39 -7.80
N TYR A 220 -10.79 -15.08 -8.09
CA TYR A 220 -9.76 -14.65 -9.01
C TYR A 220 -10.28 -14.59 -10.45
N ASN A 221 -11.04 -15.59 -10.90
CA ASN A 221 -11.71 -15.58 -12.19
C ASN A 221 -12.71 -14.41 -12.31
N GLN A 222 -13.50 -14.12 -11.26
CA GLN A 222 -14.45 -12.99 -11.26
C GLN A 222 -13.74 -11.64 -11.36
N SER A 223 -12.68 -11.43 -10.57
CA SER A 223 -11.90 -10.18 -10.58
C SER A 223 -11.15 -9.97 -11.91
N ARG A 224 -10.57 -11.03 -12.48
CA ARG A 224 -9.92 -10.98 -13.80
C ARG A 224 -10.89 -10.72 -14.94
N MET A 225 -12.07 -11.35 -14.93
CA MET A 225 -13.12 -11.12 -15.95
C MET A 225 -13.66 -9.70 -15.93
N ALA A 226 -13.69 -9.05 -14.75
CA ALA A 226 -14.08 -7.66 -14.62
C ALA A 226 -13.01 -6.69 -15.17
N ALA A 227 -11.73 -7.07 -15.11
CA ALA A 227 -10.62 -6.24 -15.57
C ALA A 227 -10.31 -6.45 -17.07
N ASP A 228 -10.38 -7.68 -17.57
CA ASP A 228 -10.02 -8.01 -18.94
C ASP A 228 -10.82 -9.24 -19.43
N SER A 229 -11.68 -9.06 -20.44
CA SER A 229 -12.55 -10.14 -20.96
C SER A 229 -11.77 -11.29 -21.63
N ARG A 230 -10.45 -11.12 -21.86
CA ARG A 230 -9.54 -12.12 -22.44
C ARG A 230 -8.65 -12.82 -21.41
N ALA A 231 -8.88 -12.59 -20.11
CA ALA A 231 -8.08 -13.18 -19.07
C ALA A 231 -8.20 -14.71 -19.03
N ALA A 232 -7.10 -15.37 -18.69
CA ALA A 232 -7.04 -16.82 -18.61
C ALA A 232 -8.05 -17.36 -17.59
N GLN A 233 -8.92 -18.27 -18.02
CA GLN A 233 -9.85 -18.93 -17.13
C GLN A 233 -9.17 -20.12 -16.46
N TRP A 234 -9.20 -20.13 -15.13
CA TRP A 234 -8.76 -21.27 -14.35
C TRP A 234 -9.90 -22.29 -14.28
N ARG A 235 -9.68 -23.48 -14.84
CA ARG A 235 -10.65 -24.58 -14.78
C ARG A 235 -10.06 -25.76 -14.03
N ILE A 236 -10.81 -26.26 -13.04
CA ILE A 236 -10.46 -27.48 -12.31
C ILE A 236 -10.98 -28.66 -13.14
N GLU A 237 -10.08 -29.48 -13.67
CA GLU A 237 -10.38 -30.74 -14.33
C GLU A 237 -9.80 -31.89 -13.51
N GLY A 238 -10.64 -32.52 -12.69
CA GLY A 238 -10.22 -33.59 -11.78
C GLY A 238 -9.21 -33.09 -10.75
N ASP A 239 -8.00 -33.66 -10.75
CA ASP A 239 -6.90 -33.33 -9.82
C ASP A 239 -5.95 -32.24 -10.33
N ARG A 240 -6.27 -31.59 -11.46
CA ARG A 240 -5.42 -30.58 -12.09
C ARG A 240 -6.19 -29.31 -12.43
N VAL A 241 -5.54 -28.18 -12.22
CA VAL A 241 -5.95 -26.86 -12.70
C VAL A 241 -5.37 -26.68 -14.09
N ARG A 242 -6.22 -26.43 -15.09
CA ARG A 242 -5.82 -26.04 -16.44
C ARG A 242 -6.06 -24.55 -16.61
N PHE A 243 -5.06 -23.87 -17.17
CA PHE A 243 -5.14 -22.45 -17.50
C PHE A 243 -5.55 -22.34 -18.97
N ILE A 244 -6.79 -21.92 -19.22
CA ILE A 244 -7.31 -21.78 -20.58
C ILE A 244 -7.06 -20.34 -21.02
N PHE A 245 -6.08 -20.17 -21.89
CA PHE A 245 -5.91 -18.94 -22.66
C PHE A 245 -6.82 -18.99 -23.88
N GLU A 246 -7.63 -17.96 -24.11
CA GLU A 246 -8.07 -17.70 -25.48
C GLU A 246 -6.80 -17.43 -26.29
N ALA A 247 -6.57 -18.28 -27.31
CA ALA A 247 -5.32 -18.30 -28.03
C ALA A 247 -4.92 -16.88 -28.47
N PRO A 248 -3.71 -16.40 -28.14
CA PRO A 248 -3.23 -15.18 -28.77
C PRO A 248 -3.21 -15.46 -30.27
N MET A 249 -3.89 -14.62 -31.05
CA MET A 249 -3.55 -14.45 -32.47
C MET A 249 -2.04 -14.32 -32.50
N ARG A 250 -1.33 -15.36 -32.97
CA ARG A 250 0.14 -15.32 -33.09
C ARG A 250 0.45 -14.01 -33.78
N GLY A 251 1.08 -13.09 -33.04
CA GLY A 251 1.38 -11.76 -33.55
C GLY A 251 2.04 -11.95 -34.89
N SER A 252 1.36 -11.50 -35.96
CA SER A 252 1.97 -11.42 -37.27
C SER A 252 3.24 -10.62 -37.04
N VAL A 253 4.41 -11.25 -37.20
CA VAL A 253 5.69 -10.55 -37.19
C VAL A 253 5.48 -9.29 -38.04
N PRO A 254 5.86 -8.08 -37.57
CA PRO A 254 5.58 -6.82 -38.23
C PRO A 254 6.47 -6.69 -39.47
N SER A 255 6.24 -7.57 -40.42
CA SER A 255 6.95 -7.73 -41.69
C SER A 255 6.85 -6.45 -42.50
N LYS A 256 5.71 -5.74 -42.42
CA LYS A 256 5.53 -4.43 -43.03
C LYS A 256 6.43 -3.35 -42.43
N GLU A 257 6.59 -3.33 -41.10
CA GLU A 257 7.47 -2.35 -40.45
C GLU A 257 8.94 -2.67 -40.75
N MET A 258 9.34 -3.95 -40.74
CA MET A 258 10.70 -4.36 -41.13
C MET A 258 11.01 -4.01 -42.59
N LEU A 259 10.05 -4.16 -43.50
CA LEU A 259 10.21 -3.73 -44.90
C LEU A 259 10.34 -2.22 -45.01
N ALA A 260 9.55 -1.44 -44.25
CA ALA A 260 9.65 0.01 -44.23
C ALA A 260 11.03 0.49 -43.71
N TYR A 261 11.55 -0.11 -42.64
CA TYR A 261 12.91 0.18 -42.17
C TYR A 261 13.96 -0.20 -43.21
N SER A 262 13.83 -1.35 -43.86
CA SER A 262 14.76 -1.79 -44.91
C SER A 262 14.79 -0.83 -46.10
N LEU A 263 13.62 -0.36 -46.54
CA LEU A 263 13.52 0.64 -47.62
C LEU A 263 14.09 2.00 -47.18
N GLY A 264 13.84 2.43 -45.94
CA GLY A 264 14.43 3.66 -45.40
C GLY A 264 15.96 3.61 -45.34
N TYR A 265 16.54 2.47 -44.93
CA TYR A 265 17.99 2.29 -44.96
C TYR A 265 18.56 2.32 -46.38
N ILE A 266 17.85 1.77 -47.37
CA ILE A 266 18.28 1.83 -48.77
C ILE A 266 18.25 3.27 -49.28
N ASP A 267 17.18 4.02 -49.03
CA ASP A 267 17.05 5.41 -49.46
C ASP A 267 18.12 6.31 -48.84
N GLU A 268 18.44 6.12 -47.54
CA GLU A 268 19.54 6.86 -46.90
C GLU A 268 20.92 6.51 -47.45
N LEU A 269 21.16 5.24 -47.82
CA LEU A 269 22.41 4.81 -48.43
C LEU A 269 22.56 5.33 -49.87
N GLU A 270 21.46 5.34 -50.64
CA GLU A 270 21.45 5.84 -52.02
C GLU A 270 21.65 7.37 -52.08
N LYS A 271 21.23 8.09 -51.03
CA LYS A 271 21.41 9.55 -50.91
C LYS A 271 22.85 10.01 -50.72
N ILE A 272 23.75 9.11 -50.33
CA ILE A 272 25.18 9.40 -50.06
C ILE A 272 26.05 9.11 -51.30
N VAL A 273 25.55 8.34 -52.27
CA VAL A 273 26.20 8.05 -53.56
C VAL A 273 25.83 9.12 -54.59
#